data_AF-A0A5B9QUW1-F1
#
_entry.id   AF-A0A5B9QUW1-F1
#
_cell.length_a   1.000
_cell.length_b   1.000
_cell.length_c   1.000
_cell.angle_alpha   90.00
_cell.angle_beta   90.00
_cell.angle_gamma   90.00
#
_symmetry.space_group_name_H-M   'P 1'
#
loop_
_entity.id
_entity.type
_entity.pdbx_description
1 polymer ?
#
loop_
_entity_poly.entity_id
_entity_poly.type
_entity_poly.pdbx_seq_one_letter_code
_entity_poly.pdbx_strand_id
1 'polypeptide(L)'
;MPKPPVHEVRFGMIKASIWHNQTKNGERFNITVSRIYKNGDRWVESSHFGRDDLLLVSKASDLAHTWICEQQHSEKGRTHE
;
A
#
# COMPACT_ATOMS: atom_id res chain seq x y z
N MET A 1 -1.02 -16.15 -11.99
CA MET A 1 -1.94 -15.00 -11.88
C MET A 1 -1.24 -13.94 -11.03
N PRO A 2 -1.33 -12.64 -11.35
CA PRO A 2 -0.77 -11.60 -10.47
C PRO A 2 -1.49 -11.64 -9.12
N LYS A 3 -0.73 -11.74 -8.03
CA LYS A 3 -1.28 -11.77 -6.66
C LYS A 3 -1.80 -10.37 -6.33
N PRO A 4 -3.08 -10.19 -5.94
CA PRO A 4 -3.62 -8.87 -5.62
C PRO A 4 -2.94 -8.25 -4.39
N PRO A 5 -3.09 -6.94 -4.17
CA PRO A 5 -2.67 -6.30 -2.92
C PRO A 5 -3.34 -7.00 -1.73
N VAL A 6 -2.59 -7.19 -0.64
CA VAL A 6 -3.13 -7.73 0.61
C VAL A 6 -3.86 -6.69 1.42
N HIS A 7 -3.57 -5.40 1.19
CA HIS A 7 -4.24 -4.29 1.83
C HIS A 7 -4.17 -3.04 0.94
N GLU A 8 -5.17 -2.15 1.04
CA GLU A 8 -5.17 -0.85 0.38
C GLU A 8 -5.60 0.24 1.36
N VAL A 9 -4.84 1.33 1.42
CA VAL A 9 -5.22 2.56 2.13
C VAL A 9 -5.60 3.63 1.10
N ARG A 10 -6.72 4.32 1.28
CA ARG A 10 -7.18 5.36 0.34
C ARG A 10 -7.55 6.67 1.04
N PHE A 11 -7.10 7.77 0.45
CA PHE A 11 -7.48 9.13 0.81
C PHE A 11 -7.75 9.95 -0.44
N GLY A 12 -9.01 10.28 -0.69
CA GLY A 12 -9.42 10.93 -1.92
C GLY A 12 -9.01 10.12 -3.15
N MET A 13 -8.24 10.74 -4.05
CA MET A 13 -7.71 10.11 -5.26
C MET A 13 -6.38 9.38 -5.02
N ILE A 14 -5.81 9.43 -3.81
CA ILE A 14 -4.55 8.76 -3.49
C ILE A 14 -4.82 7.38 -2.89
N LYS A 15 -4.08 6.40 -3.36
CA LYS A 15 -4.14 5.01 -2.93
C LYS A 15 -2.74 4.50 -2.63
N ALA A 16 -2.56 3.84 -1.50
CA ALA A 16 -1.39 3.02 -1.20
C ALA A 16 -1.81 1.54 -1.21
N SER A 17 -1.33 0.79 -2.20
CA SER A 17 -1.56 -0.66 -2.31
C SER A 17 -0.36 -1.41 -1.72
N ILE A 18 -0.61 -2.32 -0.78
CA ILE A 18 0.39 -3.10 -0.07
C ILE A 18 0.41 -4.52 -0.63
N TRP A 19 1.57 -5.00 -1.05
CA TRP A 19 1.77 -6.30 -1.66
C TRP A 19 2.65 -7.17 -0.77
N HIS A 20 2.18 -8.38 -0.48
CA HIS A 20 2.93 -9.35 0.33
C HIS A 20 3.67 -10.34 -0.56
N ASN A 21 4.99 -10.38 -0.41
CA ASN A 21 5.89 -11.24 -1.15
C ASN A 21 6.65 -12.16 -0.19
N GLN A 22 6.57 -13.47 -0.44
CA GLN A 22 7.41 -14.43 0.25
C GLN A 22 8.74 -14.59 -0.51
N THR A 23 9.86 -14.45 0.21
CA THR A 23 11.20 -14.61 -0.35
C THR A 23 11.96 -15.68 0.42
N LYS A 24 13.08 -16.16 -0.13
CA LYS A 24 13.98 -17.10 0.57
C LYS A 24 14.49 -16.54 1.91
N ASN A 25 14.49 -15.22 2.06
CA ASN A 25 14.99 -14.51 3.25
C ASN A 25 13.85 -14.05 4.17
N GLY A 26 12.67 -14.65 4.04
CA GLY A 26 11.48 -14.28 4.79
C GLY A 26 10.50 -13.41 4.01
N GLU A 27 9.48 -12.94 4.72
CA GLU A 27 8.39 -12.16 4.16
C GLU A 27 8.76 -10.70 3.97
N ARG A 28 8.30 -10.11 2.86
CA ARG A 28 8.51 -8.71 2.52
C ARG A 28 7.22 -8.07 2.05
N PHE A 29 7.01 -6.82 2.45
CA PHE A 29 5.93 -5.99 1.96
C PHE A 29 6.49 -4.92 1.03
N ASN A 30 5.86 -4.77 -0.14
CA ASN A 30 6.12 -3.67 -1.06
C ASN A 30 4.89 -2.76 -1.09
N ILE A 31 5.10 -1.45 -1.22
CA ILE A 31 4.02 -0.48 -1.33
C ILE A 31 4.09 0.20 -2.70
N THR A 32 2.93 0.34 -3.34
CA THR A 32 2.75 1.20 -4.50
C THR A 32 1.79 2.31 -4.12
N VAL A 33 2.26 3.55 -4.14
CA VAL A 33 1.38 4.72 -3.99
C VAL A 33 1.03 5.24 -5.38
N SER A 34 -0.25 5.44 -5.65
CA SER A 34 -0.75 5.94 -6.92
C SER A 34 -1.85 6.97 -6.72
N ARG A 35 -1.95 7.89 -7.70
CA ARG A 35 -3.08 8.79 -7.87
C ARG A 35 -4.02 8.20 -8.92
N ILE A 36 -5.29 8.04 -8.56
CA ILE A 36 -6.35 7.58 -9.43
C ILE A 36 -7.04 8.79 -10.05
N TYR A 37 -7.23 8.79 -11.35
CA TYR A 37 -7.96 9.84 -12.05
C TYR A 37 -8.70 9.26 -13.26
N LYS A 38 -9.70 9.99 -13.76
CA LYS A 38 -10.39 9.62 -15.00
C LYS A 38 -9.66 10.21 -16.21
N ASN A 39 -9.46 9.38 -17.22
CA ASN A 39 -9.03 9.77 -18.56
C ASN A 39 -10.08 9.27 -19.56
N GLY A 40 -10.99 10.16 -19.96
CA GLY A 40 -12.23 9.77 -20.66
C GLY A 40 -13.07 8.83 -19.80
N ASP A 41 -13.45 7.68 -20.37
CA ASP A 41 -14.26 6.66 -19.69
C ASP A 41 -13.44 5.67 -18.85
N ARG A 42 -12.12 5.84 -18.78
CA ARG A 42 -11.22 4.91 -18.09
C ARG A 42 -10.68 5.53 -16.81
N TRP A 43 -10.68 4.74 -15.75
CA TRP A 43 -9.89 5.03 -14.55
C TRP A 43 -8.44 4.63 -14.78
N VAL A 44 -7.53 5.53 -14.45
CA VAL A 44 -6.08 5.37 -14.67
C VAL A 44 -5.35 5.69 -13.37
N GLU A 45 -4.23 4.99 -13.16
CA GLU A 45 -3.30 5.26 -12.06
C GLU A 45 -2.07 6.00 -12.56
N SER A 46 -1.54 6.93 -11.76
CA SER A 46 -0.29 7.64 -12.00
C SER A 46 0.58 7.64 -10.75
N SER A 47 1.90 7.63 -10.94
CA SER A 47 2.90 7.87 -9.89
C SER A 47 3.35 9.33 -9.81
N HIS A 48 2.65 10.25 -10.48
CA HIS A 48 2.90 11.68 -10.43
C HIS A 48 1.88 12.36 -9.52
N PHE A 49 2.36 13.21 -8.63
CA PHE A 49 1.58 13.87 -7.59
C PHE A 49 1.70 15.38 -7.72
N GLY A 50 0.57 16.08 -7.60
CA GLY A 50 0.55 17.53 -7.47
C GLY A 50 0.75 17.96 -6.02
N ARG A 51 0.88 19.28 -5.81
CA ARG A 51 1.05 19.89 -4.47
C ARG A 51 -0.02 19.41 -3.47
N ASP A 52 -1.28 19.37 -3.91
CA ASP A 52 -2.41 19.07 -3.04
C ASP A 52 -2.57 17.56 -2.76
N ASP A 53 -1.83 16.71 -3.48
CA ASP A 53 -1.78 15.26 -3.23
C ASP A 53 -0.78 14.91 -2.12
N LEU A 54 0.21 15.77 -1.83
CA LEU A 54 1.39 15.41 -1.01
C LEU A 54 1.03 15.00 0.43
N LEU A 55 0.10 15.71 1.07
CA LEU A 55 -0.32 15.37 2.43
C LEU A 55 -1.16 14.09 2.46
N LEU A 56 -1.92 13.81 1.40
CA LEU A 56 -2.67 12.56 1.27
C LEU A 56 -1.73 11.37 1.03
N VAL A 57 -0.68 11.55 0.22
CA VAL A 57 0.39 10.57 0.03
C VAL A 57 1.09 10.26 1.35
N SER A 58 1.44 11.29 2.12
CA SER A 58 2.06 11.13 3.43
C SER A 58 1.15 10.32 4.37
N LYS A 59 -0.13 10.70 4.48
CA LYS A 59 -1.09 10.00 5.35
C LYS A 59 -1.35 8.56 4.92
N ALA A 60 -1.48 8.31 3.61
CA ALA A 60 -1.67 6.97 3.09
C ALA A 60 -0.44 6.08 3.39
N SER A 61 0.76 6.63 3.23
CA SER A 61 2.02 5.94 3.50
C SER A 61 2.20 5.63 4.99
N ASP A 62 1.84 6.57 5.86
CA ASP A 62 1.90 6.41 7.32
C ASP A 62 0.99 5.28 7.83
N LEU A 63 -0.24 5.22 7.35
CA LEU A 63 -1.15 4.13 7.71
C LEU A 63 -0.73 2.79 7.08
N ALA A 64 -0.19 2.81 5.86
CA ALA A 64 0.36 1.60 5.26
C ALA A 64 1.54 1.04 6.06
N HIS A 65 2.43 1.93 6.52
CA HIS A 65 3.52 1.56 7.44
C HIS A 65 2.99 0.96 8.74
N THR A 66 2.03 1.63 9.38
CA THR A 66 1.40 1.15 10.62
C THR A 66 0.85 -0.27 10.45
N TRP A 67 0.07 -0.49 9.40
CA TRP A 67 -0.49 -1.81 9.10
C TRP A 67 0.58 -2.89 8.91
N ILE A 68 1.67 -2.59 8.19
CA ILE A 68 2.78 -3.54 7.99
C ILE A 68 3.44 -3.91 9.32
N CYS A 69 3.70 -2.94 10.18
CA CYS A 69 4.27 -3.21 11.50
C CYS A 69 3.35 -4.10 12.35
N GLU A 70 2.04 -3.85 12.32
CA GLU A 70 1.04 -4.67 13.02
C GLU A 70 1.03 -6.13 12.51
N GLN A 71 1.13 -6.35 11.20
CA GLN A 71 1.22 -7.70 10.64
C GLN A 71 2.48 -8.44 11.12
N GLN A 72 3.63 -7.77 11.06
CA GLN A 72 4.91 -8.35 11.49
C GLN A 72 4.94 -8.63 13.01
N HIS A 73 4.28 -7.81 13.82
CA HIS A 73 4.15 -8.06 15.26
C HIS A 73 3.23 -9.26 15.54
N SER A 74 2.10 -9.35 14.82
CA SER A 74 1.13 -10.44 14.96
C SER A 74 1.72 -11.80 14.59
N GLU A 75 2.57 -11.86 13.56
CA GLU A 75 3.29 -13.08 13.17
C GLU A 75 4.29 -13.53 14.23
N LYS A 76 5.07 -12.61 14.81
CA LYS A 76 6.03 -12.96 15.88
C LYS A 76 5.33 -13.51 17.12
N GLY A 77 4.11 -13.06 17.43
CA GLY A 77 3.31 -13.58 18.53
C GLY A 77 2.79 -15.01 18.28
N ARG A 78 2.57 -15.40 17.02
CA ARG A 78 2.07 -16.74 16.64
C ARG A 78 3.15 -17.83 16.64
N THR A 79 4.42 -17.48 16.48
CA THR A 79 5.52 -18.46 16.42
C THR A 79 6.04 -18.87 17.80
N HIS A 80 5.52 -18.26 18.87
CA HIS A 80 5.96 -18.48 20.26
C HIS A 80 4.91 -19.21 21.13
N GLU A 81 4.00 -19.98 20.52
CA GLU A 81 3.04 -20.85 21.22
C GLU A 81 3.28 -22.33 20.89
#